data_AF-W6N950-F1
#
_entry.id   AF-W6N950-F1
#
_cell.length_a   1.000
_cell.length_b   1.000
_cell.length_c   1.000
_cell.angle_alpha   90.00
_cell.angle_beta   90.00
_cell.angle_gamma   90.00
#
_symmetry.space_group_name_H-M   'P 1'
#
loop_
_entity.id
_entity.type
_entity.pdbx_description
1 polymer ?
#
loop_
_entity_poly.entity_id
_entity_poly.type
_entity_poly.pdbx_seq_one_letter_code
_entity_poly.pdbx_strand_id
1 'polypeptide(L)'
;MYHFLVQHVVRVSNGYVLGGGAICMELLTKQGWSSAYSIESLILQIAATLVKGKARIQFEAKAQYSLARAQQSFKSLVQIHAKSGWYTPPTTEG
;
A
#
# COMPACT_ATOMS: atom_id res chain seq x y z
N MET A 1 -27.96 -19.19 17.03
CA MET A 1 -27.65 -17.78 17.31
C MET A 1 -26.13 -17.48 17.30
N TYR A 2 -25.36 -18.09 16.38
CA TYR A 2 -23.89 -17.89 16.29
C TYR A 2 -23.36 -17.72 14.85
N HIS A 3 -24.25 -17.66 13.86
CA HIS A 3 -23.87 -17.62 12.43
C HIS A 3 -23.88 -16.21 11.83
N PHE A 4 -24.15 -15.16 12.62
CA PHE A 4 -24.31 -13.77 12.12
C PHE A 4 -23.14 -12.82 12.45
N LEU A 5 -22.05 -13.31 13.05
CA LEU A 5 -20.86 -12.49 13.33
C LEU A 5 -19.59 -13.09 12.72
N VAL A 6 -19.68 -13.65 11.51
CA VAL A 6 -18.46 -13.78 10.70
C VAL A 6 -18.13 -12.37 10.24
N GLN A 7 -17.26 -11.70 10.99
CA GLN A 7 -16.63 -10.46 10.53
C GLN A 7 -15.98 -10.78 9.18
N HIS A 8 -16.62 -10.42 8.08
CA HIS A 8 -16.01 -10.55 6.76
C HIS A 8 -14.84 -9.58 6.72
N VAL A 9 -13.65 -10.09 7.06
CA VAL A 9 -12.43 -9.33 7.02
C VAL A 9 -12.06 -9.18 5.56
N VAL A 10 -12.26 -7.96 5.06
CA VAL A 10 -11.93 -7.60 3.69
C VAL A 10 -10.50 -7.05 3.65
N ARG A 11 -9.71 -7.54 2.69
CA ARG A 11 -8.36 -7.03 2.40
C ARG A 11 -8.16 -6.79 0.92
N VAL A 12 -7.03 -6.16 0.60
CA VAL A 12 -6.54 -5.98 -0.75
C VAL A 12 -5.33 -6.90 -0.97
N SER A 13 -5.34 -7.69 -2.04
CA SER A 13 -4.16 -8.33 -2.64
C SER A 13 -3.57 -7.45 -3.72
N ASN A 14 -2.27 -7.59 -3.94
CA ASN A 14 -1.51 -6.88 -4.97
C ASN A 14 -1.63 -5.35 -4.78
N GLY A 15 -1.52 -4.57 -5.86
CA GLY A 15 -1.70 -3.11 -5.79
C GLY A 15 -0.65 -2.40 -4.94
N TYR A 16 0.50 -3.03 -4.69
CA TYR A 16 1.52 -2.53 -3.77
C TYR A 16 1.04 -2.37 -2.32
N VAL A 17 -0.08 -3.01 -1.94
CA VAL A 17 -0.59 -3.04 -0.56
C VAL A 17 0.11 -4.15 0.23
N LEU A 18 0.75 -3.78 1.33
CA LEU A 18 1.51 -4.69 2.19
C LEU A 18 0.63 -5.31 3.29
N GLY A 19 1.23 -6.26 4.02
CA GLY A 19 0.68 -6.76 5.27
C GLY A 19 0.27 -5.61 6.20
N GLY A 20 -0.85 -5.79 6.91
CA GLY A 20 -1.33 -4.77 7.85
C GLY A 20 -1.97 -3.52 7.23
N GLY A 21 -1.86 -3.31 5.92
CA GLY A 21 -2.52 -2.22 5.19
C GLY A 21 -1.62 -1.05 4.79
N ALA A 22 -0.29 -1.18 4.93
CA ALA A 22 0.65 -0.18 4.43
C ALA A 22 0.71 -0.18 2.89
N ILE A 23 1.10 0.93 2.29
CA ILE A 23 1.23 1.09 0.83
C ILE A 23 2.70 1.25 0.48
N CYS A 24 3.16 0.48 -0.51
CA CYS A 24 4.54 0.52 -0.99
C CYS A 24 4.72 1.52 -2.13
N MET A 25 4.95 2.79 -1.77
CA MET A 25 5.19 3.87 -2.73
C MET A 25 6.30 4.80 -2.21
N GLU A 26 7.27 5.10 -3.07
CA GLU A 26 8.42 5.96 -2.74
C GLU A 26 7.97 7.34 -2.25
N LEU A 27 6.98 7.94 -2.92
CA LEU A 27 6.44 9.25 -2.58
C LEU A 27 5.83 9.35 -1.17
N LEU A 28 5.49 8.21 -0.54
CA LEU A 28 4.98 8.15 0.84
C LEU A 28 6.12 7.93 1.88
N THR A 29 7.38 7.96 1.44
CA THR A 29 8.56 7.85 2.30
C THR A 29 9.24 9.20 2.50
N LYS A 30 10.10 9.30 3.51
CA LYS A 30 10.85 10.55 3.78
C LYS A 30 11.71 11.01 2.60
N GLN A 31 12.18 10.06 1.79
CA GLN A 31 13.07 10.29 0.66
C GLN A 31 12.32 10.73 -0.58
N GLY A 32 11.12 10.19 -0.83
CA GLY A 32 10.30 10.52 -1.99
C GLY A 32 9.25 11.60 -1.76
N TRP A 33 8.92 11.92 -0.50
CA TRP A 33 7.92 12.93 -0.15
C TRP A 33 8.41 14.35 -0.44
N SER A 34 7.53 15.17 -1.00
CA SER A 34 7.72 16.61 -1.16
C SER A 34 6.45 17.36 -0.74
N SER A 35 6.62 18.49 -0.04
CA SER A 35 5.51 19.38 0.32
C SER A 35 4.87 20.07 -0.89
N ALA A 36 5.48 19.96 -2.07
CA ALA A 36 4.90 20.42 -3.33
C ALA A 36 3.77 19.51 -3.84
N TYR A 37 3.63 18.27 -3.33
CA TYR A 37 2.54 17.40 -3.74
C TYR A 37 1.21 17.86 -3.14
N SER A 38 0.24 18.14 -4.01
CA SER A 38 -1.14 18.35 -3.57
C SER A 38 -1.76 17.04 -3.10
N ILE A 39 -2.66 17.11 -2.12
CA ILE A 39 -3.35 15.93 -1.60
C ILE A 39 -4.15 15.21 -2.71
N GLU A 40 -4.73 15.98 -3.63
CA GLU A 40 -5.43 15.47 -4.81
C GLU A 40 -4.50 14.62 -5.68
N SER A 41 -3.29 15.12 -5.97
CA SER A 41 -2.31 14.39 -6.76
C SER A 41 -1.84 13.11 -6.06
N LEU A 42 -1.74 13.11 -4.73
CA LEU A 42 -1.37 11.92 -3.94
C LEU A 42 -2.45 10.85 -3.99
N ILE A 43 -3.71 11.24 -3.78
CA ILE A 43 -4.85 10.32 -3.86
C ILE A 43 -4.93 9.70 -5.26
N LEU A 44 -4.78 10.52 -6.30
CA LEU A 44 -4.80 10.04 -7.69
C LEU A 44 -3.65 9.07 -7.97
N GLN A 45 -2.42 9.38 -7.53
CA GLN A 45 -1.27 8.50 -7.69
C GLN A 45 -1.43 7.18 -6.94
N ILE A 46 -2.02 7.19 -5.74
CA ILE A 46 -2.34 5.96 -4.99
C ILE A 46 -3.37 5.13 -5.77
N ALA A 47 -4.44 5.75 -6.26
CA ALA A 47 -5.46 5.06 -7.07
C ALA A 47 -4.86 4.44 -8.34
N ALA A 48 -4.03 5.20 -9.08
CA ALA A 48 -3.33 4.71 -10.26
C ALA A 48 -2.40 3.54 -9.93
N THR A 49 -1.70 3.60 -8.79
CA THR A 49 -0.80 2.54 -8.32
C THR A 49 -1.55 1.25 -7.99
N LEU A 50 -2.75 1.34 -7.39
CA LEU A 50 -3.61 0.18 -7.15
C LEU A 50 -4.00 -0.51 -8.46
N VAL A 51 -4.37 0.27 -9.49
CA VAL A 51 -4.71 -0.25 -10.82
C VAL A 51 -3.49 -0.89 -11.49
N LYS A 52 -2.36 -0.16 -11.56
CA LYS A 52 -1.09 -0.65 -12.13
C LYS A 52 -0.64 -1.95 -11.47
N GLY A 53 -0.73 -2.01 -10.14
CA GLY A 53 -0.40 -3.19 -9.34
C GLY A 53 -1.47 -4.29 -9.37
N LYS A 54 -2.54 -4.17 -10.17
CA LYS A 54 -3.61 -5.18 -10.30
C LYS A 54 -4.25 -5.54 -8.95
N ALA A 55 -4.56 -4.54 -8.14
CA ALA A 55 -5.20 -4.72 -6.83
C ALA A 55 -6.49 -5.55 -6.94
N ARG A 56 -6.75 -6.42 -5.95
CA ARG A 56 -7.97 -7.25 -5.87
C ARG A 56 -8.49 -7.30 -4.44
N ILE A 57 -9.82 -7.29 -4.30
CA ILE A 57 -10.48 -7.48 -3.01
C ILE A 57 -10.42 -8.97 -2.62
N GLN A 58 -10.02 -9.24 -1.38
CA GLN A 58 -10.08 -10.53 -0.72
C GLN A 58 -11.16 -10.49 0.35
N PHE A 59 -12.27 -11.20 0.12
CA PHE A 59 -13.43 -11.19 0.99
C PHE A 59 -13.33 -12.14 2.20
N GLU A 60 -12.42 -13.12 2.14
CA GLU A 60 -12.22 -14.15 3.19
C GLU A 60 -10.83 -14.05 3.81
N ALA A 61 -10.34 -12.84 4.05
CA ALA A 61 -9.01 -12.68 4.61
C ALA A 61 -8.98 -13.08 6.09
N LYS A 62 -7.89 -13.71 6.54
CA LYS A 62 -7.79 -14.23 7.92
C LYS A 62 -7.44 -13.17 8.98
N ALA A 63 -7.05 -11.95 8.59
CA ALA A 63 -6.55 -10.95 9.54
C ALA A 63 -6.79 -9.51 9.09
N GLN A 64 -7.36 -8.68 9.97
CA GLN A 64 -7.76 -7.28 9.69
C GLN A 64 -6.61 -6.29 9.62
N TYR A 65 -6.67 -5.32 8.72
CA TYR A 65 -5.74 -4.18 8.77
C TYR A 65 -5.77 -3.47 10.13
N SER A 66 -4.61 -2.99 10.55
CA SER A 66 -4.47 -2.24 11.79
C SER A 66 -3.25 -1.32 11.70
N LEU A 67 -3.33 -0.19 12.40
CA LEU A 67 -2.27 0.81 12.41
C LEU A 67 -0.91 0.20 12.81
N ALA A 68 -0.88 -0.60 13.87
CA ALA A 68 0.34 -1.23 14.36
C ALA A 68 1.02 -2.12 13.30
N ARG A 69 0.23 -2.93 12.56
CA ARG A 69 0.77 -3.79 11.51
C ARG A 69 1.21 -2.99 10.30
N ALA A 70 0.44 -1.98 9.89
CA ALA A 70 0.82 -1.09 8.81
C ALA A 70 2.13 -0.35 9.12
N GLN A 71 2.28 0.19 10.33
CA GLN A 71 3.51 0.84 10.79
C GLN A 71 4.70 -0.12 10.77
N GLN A 72 4.52 -1.36 11.22
CA GLN A 72 5.58 -2.36 11.16
C GLN A 72 5.99 -2.67 9.72
N SER A 73 5.03 -2.88 8.82
CA SER A 73 5.32 -3.12 7.39
C SER A 73 5.98 -1.92 6.72
N PHE A 74 5.57 -0.69 7.06
CA PHE A 74 6.20 0.54 6.58
C PHE A 74 7.66 0.65 7.05
N LYS A 75 7.94 0.36 8.33
CA LYS A 75 9.33 0.34 8.85
C LYS A 75 10.20 -0.64 8.07
N SER A 76 9.72 -1.86 7.85
CA SER A 76 10.45 -2.87 7.05
C SER A 76 10.66 -2.42 5.61
N LEU A 77 9.64 -1.85 4.97
CA LEU A 77 9.72 -1.29 3.62
C LEU A 77 10.84 -0.26 3.50
N VAL A 78 10.87 0.74 4.41
CA VAL A 78 11.86 1.82 4.33
C VAL A 78 13.28 1.26 4.49
N GLN A 79 13.48 0.26 5.34
CA GLN A 79 14.79 -0.37 5.53
C GLN A 79 15.26 -1.16 4.30
N ILE A 80 14.34 -1.83 3.61
CA ILE A 80 14.66 -2.58 2.38
C ILE A 80 15.04 -1.59 1.27
N HIS A 81 14.21 -0.58 1.02
CA HIS A 81 14.46 0.38 -0.06
C HIS A 81 15.64 1.32 0.21
N ALA A 82 16.02 1.55 1.48
CA ALA A 82 17.26 2.25 1.81
C ALA A 82 18.52 1.49 1.34
N LYS A 83 18.45 0.16 1.22
CA LYS A 83 19.57 -0.68 0.78
C LYS A 83 19.51 -0.99 -0.72
N SER A 84 18.31 -1.28 -1.22
CA SER A 84 18.08 -1.80 -2.57
C SER A 84 17.74 -0.71 -3.59
N GLY A 85 17.45 0.50 -3.14
CA GLY A 85 16.89 1.56 -3.97
C GLY A 85 15.40 1.34 -4.29
N TRP A 86 14.83 2.34 -4.95
CA TRP A 86 13.48 2.26 -5.52
C TRP A 86 13.56 1.92 -7.00
N TYR A 87 12.55 1.18 -7.49
CA TYR A 87 12.43 0.94 -8.92
C TYR A 87 11.92 2.21 -9.61
N THR A 88 12.75 2.79 -10.47
CA THR A 88 12.35 3.87 -11.37
C THR A 88 11.90 3.25 -12.70
N PRO A 89 10.61 3.34 -13.06
CA PRO A 89 10.15 2.86 -14.36
C PRO A 89 10.88 3.60 -15.50
N PRO A 90 11.19 2.94 -16.62
CA PRO A 90 11.72 3.61 -17.81
C PRO A 90 10.79 4.71 -18.30
N THR A 91 11.35 5.78 -18.85
CA THR A 91 10.62 6.98 -19.31
C THR A 91 9.60 6.74 -20.42
N THR A 92 9.58 5.55 -21.02
CA THR A 92 8.70 5.17 -22.13
C THR A 92 7.31 4.68 -21.71
N GLU A 93 7.03 4.59 -20.40
CA GLU A 93 5.77 4.10 -19.83
C GLU A 93 4.86 5.25 -19.33
N GLY A 94 4.97 6.44 -19.96
CA GLY A 94 4.21 7.66 -19.64
C GLY A 94 2.94 7.84 -20.47
#